data_AF-A0A9P7NLX3-F1
#
_entry.id   AF-A0A9P7NLX3-F1
#
_cell.length_a   1.000
_cell.length_b   1.000
_cell.length_c   1.000
_cell.angle_alpha   90.00
_cell.angle_beta   90.00
_cell.angle_gamma   90.00
#
_symmetry.space_group_name_H-M   'P 1'
#
loop_
_entity.id
_entity.type
_entity.pdbx_description
1 polymer ?
#
loop_
_entity_poly.entity_id
_entity_poly.type
_entity_poly.pdbx_seq_one_letter_code
_entity_poly.pdbx_strand_id
1 'polypeptide(L)'
;MITKLQLELARATKQPTRATESADTPSSDCENPRFEKRVAEDLQRMKRAMMTAPVLFHYGTYRKRRMETDASEGVLSGVLSQHMDSKWHPIALHIFERQ
;
A
#
# COMPACT_ATOMS: atom_id res chain seq x y z
N MET A 1 -21.62 -1.16 -0.57
CA MET A 1 -21.83 0.20 -0.05
C MET A 1 -20.66 0.55 0.85
N ILE A 2 -19.69 1.32 0.33
CA ILE A 2 -18.60 1.87 1.14
C ILE A 2 -19.19 3.05 1.91
N THR A 3 -19.16 2.98 3.24
CA THR A 3 -19.72 3.99 4.13
C THR A 3 -18.94 5.30 3.99
N LYS A 4 -19.65 6.44 4.08
CA LYS A 4 -19.13 7.81 3.93
C LYS A 4 -17.86 8.12 4.74
N LEU A 5 -17.55 7.33 5.78
CA LEU A 5 -16.35 7.45 6.61
C LEU A 5 -15.04 7.14 5.86
N GLN A 6 -15.07 6.26 4.85
CA GLN A 6 -13.87 5.89 4.09
C GLN A 6 -13.47 6.94 3.02
N LEU A 7 -14.44 7.73 2.55
CA LEU A 7 -14.20 8.76 1.52
C LEU A 7 -13.55 10.03 2.09
N GLU A 8 -13.81 10.35 3.36
CA GLU A 8 -13.23 11.51 4.05
C GLU A 8 -11.75 11.28 4.38
N LEU A 9 -11.36 10.05 4.74
CA LEU A 9 -9.95 9.73 5.05
C LEU A 9 -9.03 9.87 3.82
N ALA A 10 -9.57 9.64 2.61
CA ALA A 10 -8.84 9.76 1.34
C ALA A 10 -8.66 11.22 0.86
N ARG A 11 -9.44 12.18 1.40
CA ARG A 11 -9.31 13.60 1.04
C ARG A 11 -8.27 14.34 1.88
N ALA A 12 -7.98 13.85 3.07
CA ALA A 12 -7.03 14.49 4.00
C ALA A 12 -5.55 14.29 3.62
N THR A 13 -5.21 13.39 2.68
CA THR A 13 -3.83 13.06 2.32
C THR A 13 -3.28 13.79 1.08
N LYS A 14 -4.08 14.63 0.41
CA LYS A 14 -3.61 15.40 -0.74
C LYS A 14 -2.98 16.74 -0.32
N GLN A 15 -1.68 16.74 -0.10
CA GLN A 15 -0.85 17.92 -0.39
C GLN A 15 -0.30 17.81 -1.82
N PRO A 16 -0.17 18.92 -2.56
CA PRO A 16 0.27 18.89 -3.95
C PRO A 16 1.80 18.98 -4.02
N THR A 17 2.46 17.96 -4.55
CA THR A 17 3.88 18.03 -4.90
C THR A 17 4.03 18.27 -6.40
N ARG A 18 4.47 19.49 -6.70
CA ARG A 18 4.87 20.01 -8.01
C ARG A 18 6.10 19.24 -8.49
N ALA A 19 6.02 18.70 -9.70
CA ALA A 19 7.12 18.03 -10.37
C ALA A 19 8.26 19.00 -10.71
N THR A 20 9.49 18.54 -10.54
CA THR A 20 10.64 18.90 -11.39
C THR A 20 11.63 17.73 -11.36
N GLU A 21 11.86 17.16 -12.55
CA GLU A 21 12.89 16.18 -12.89
C GLU A 21 14.30 16.78 -12.73
N SER A 22 15.29 15.97 -12.32
CA SER A 22 16.63 15.97 -12.92
C SER A 22 17.57 14.92 -12.30
N ALA A 23 18.13 14.08 -13.18
CA ALA A 23 19.47 13.50 -13.23
C ALA A 23 20.16 12.92 -11.97
N ASP A 24 20.59 11.66 -12.13
CA ASP A 24 21.46 10.89 -11.25
C ASP A 24 22.72 11.65 -10.81
N THR A 25 22.68 12.12 -9.56
CA THR A 25 23.84 12.58 -8.77
C THR A 25 23.76 11.80 -7.45
N PRO A 26 24.85 11.24 -6.88
CA PRO A 26 24.77 10.56 -5.60
C PRO A 26 24.24 11.53 -4.56
N SER A 27 23.01 11.28 -4.09
CA SER A 27 22.21 12.33 -3.49
C SER A 27 22.80 12.75 -2.14
N SER A 28 23.02 14.05 -1.98
CA SER A 28 23.37 14.71 -0.73
C SER A 28 22.22 14.68 0.31
N ASP A 29 21.19 13.86 0.08
CA ASP A 29 19.99 13.78 0.92
C ASP A 29 20.27 13.04 2.23
N CYS A 30 21.36 12.26 2.29
CA CYS A 30 21.81 11.51 3.47
C CYS A 30 22.15 12.43 4.65
N GLU A 31 22.51 13.69 4.41
CA GLU A 31 22.85 14.67 5.46
C GLU A 31 21.67 15.60 5.81
N ASN A 32 20.49 15.39 5.21
CA ASN A 32 19.31 16.21 5.48
C ASN A 32 18.51 15.63 6.68
N PRO A 33 18.45 16.30 7.83
CA PRO A 33 17.74 15.78 9.01
C PRO A 33 16.23 15.63 8.79
N ARG A 34 15.65 16.31 7.78
CA ARG A 34 14.25 16.09 7.40
C ARG A 34 14.04 14.77 6.66
N PHE A 35 15.04 14.31 5.91
CA PHE A 35 15.00 13.04 5.19
C PHE A 35 15.05 11.87 6.17
N GLU A 36 16.00 11.90 7.11
CA GLU A 36 16.14 10.87 8.15
C GLU A 36 14.85 10.68 8.96
N LYS A 37 14.18 11.79 9.31
CA LYS A 37 12.91 11.74 10.04
C LYS A 37 11.81 11.02 9.25
N ARG A 38 11.67 11.32 7.94
CA ARG A 38 10.66 10.70 7.07
C ARG A 38 10.91 9.20 6.91
N VAL A 39 12.16 8.81 6.64
CA VAL A 39 12.55 7.41 6.50
C VAL A 39 12.29 6.63 7.80
N ALA A 40 12.60 7.22 8.95
CA ALA A 40 12.31 6.61 10.24
C ALA A 40 10.80 6.44 10.49
N GLU A 41 9.98 7.44 10.14
CA GLU A 41 8.52 7.38 10.25
C GLU A 41 7.92 6.29 9.34
N ASP A 42 8.37 6.20 8.08
CA ASP A 42 7.92 5.19 7.13
C ASP A 42 8.33 3.78 7.56
N LEU A 43 9.55 3.61 8.07
CA LEU A 43 10.01 2.33 8.61
C LEU A 43 9.19 1.92 9.84
N GLN A 44 8.87 2.85 10.73
CA GLN A 44 7.99 2.58 11.88
C GLN A 44 6.58 2.20 11.43
N ARG A 45 6.04 2.88 10.42
CA ARG A 45 4.75 2.54 9.81
C ARG A 45 4.76 1.13 9.22
N MET A 46 5.83 0.76 8.49
CA MET A 46 6.00 -0.58 7.94
C MET A 46 6.08 -1.64 9.04
N LYS A 47 6.89 -1.40 10.09
CA LYS A 47 6.99 -2.32 11.24
C LYS A 47 5.63 -2.57 11.89
N ARG A 48 4.86 -1.50 12.12
CA ARG A 48 3.50 -1.63 12.68
C ARG A 48 2.61 -2.43 11.73
N ALA A 49 2.60 -2.09 10.44
CA ALA A 49 1.80 -2.79 9.45
C ALA A 49 2.13 -4.29 9.40
N MET A 50 3.41 -4.67 9.46
CA MET A 50 3.84 -6.07 9.51
C MET A 50 3.38 -6.79 10.78
N MET A 51 3.43 -6.13 11.94
CA MET A 51 2.99 -6.73 13.20
C MET A 51 1.46 -6.84 13.32
N THR A 52 0.71 -5.96 12.66
CA THR A 52 -0.76 -5.95 12.69
C THR A 52 -1.40 -6.60 11.47
N ALA A 53 -0.61 -7.07 10.51
CA ALA A 53 -1.14 -7.61 9.26
C ALA A 53 -2.02 -8.84 9.53
N PRO A 54 -3.19 -8.95 8.88
CA PRO A 54 -4.03 -10.13 8.99
C PRO A 54 -3.29 -11.35 8.43
N VAL A 55 -3.42 -12.49 9.12
CA VAL A 55 -2.87 -13.77 8.65
C VAL A 55 -3.52 -14.13 7.32
N LEU A 56 -2.70 -14.35 6.29
CA LEU A 56 -3.16 -14.78 4.98
C LEU A 56 -3.72 -16.20 5.08
N PHE A 57 -4.88 -16.42 4.46
CA PHE A 57 -5.51 -17.73 4.43
C PHE A 57 -4.92 -18.62 3.34
N HIS A 58 -4.92 -19.94 3.58
CA HIS A 58 -4.48 -20.89 2.57
C HIS A 58 -5.44 -20.90 1.37
N TYR A 59 -4.87 -21.00 0.17
CA TYR A 59 -5.59 -20.96 -1.08
C TYR A 59 -6.41 -22.24 -1.30
N GLY A 60 -7.72 -22.11 -1.58
CA GLY A 60 -8.58 -23.22 -1.98
C GLY A 60 -8.97 -23.14 -3.47
N THR A 61 -8.82 -24.22 -4.22
CA THR A 61 -9.07 -24.24 -5.67
C THR A 61 -10.54 -24.04 -6.06
N TYR A 62 -11.48 -24.54 -5.27
CA TYR A 62 -12.92 -24.52 -5.55
C TYR A 62 -13.66 -23.30 -4.99
N ARG A 63 -12.95 -22.38 -4.34
CA ARG A 63 -13.57 -21.22 -3.67
C ARG A 63 -13.72 -20.04 -4.62
N LYS A 64 -14.78 -19.25 -4.39
CA LYS A 64 -14.97 -17.97 -5.11
C LYS A 64 -13.82 -17.03 -4.77
N ARG A 65 -13.27 -16.40 -5.80
CA ARG A 65 -12.13 -15.49 -5.74
C ARG A 65 -12.56 -14.09 -6.13
N ARG A 66 -11.91 -13.09 -5.54
CA ARG A 66 -12.06 -11.68 -5.87
C ARG A 66 -10.69 -11.03 -5.82
N MET A 67 -10.35 -10.27 -6.86
CA MET A 67 -9.18 -9.43 -6.90
C MET A 67 -9.65 -7.97 -6.74
N GLU A 68 -9.09 -7.27 -5.77
CA GLU A 68 -9.24 -5.82 -5.63
C GLU A 68 -7.92 -5.18 -6.05
N THR A 69 -7.96 -4.27 -7.02
CA THR A 69 -6.76 -3.58 -7.50
C THR A 69 -6.84 -2.10 -7.15
N ASP A 70 -5.72 -1.53 -6.72
CA ASP A 70 -5.55 -0.09 -6.50
C ASP A 70 -4.28 0.39 -7.19
N ALA A 71 -4.32 1.59 -7.75
CA ALA A 71 -3.20 2.19 -8.44
C ALA A 71 -2.91 3.58 -7.86
N SER A 72 -1.72 3.74 -7.30
CA SER A 72 -1.27 4.98 -6.66
C SER A 72 0.18 5.26 -7.03
N GLU A 73 0.48 6.53 -7.32
CA GLU A 73 1.85 7.02 -7.54
C GLU A 73 2.68 6.19 -8.55
N GLY A 74 2.02 5.70 -9.61
CA GLY A 74 2.67 4.91 -10.67
C GLY A 74 2.85 3.42 -10.34
N VAL A 75 2.49 2.99 -9.12
CA VAL A 75 2.49 1.59 -8.70
C VAL A 75 1.08 1.02 -8.80
N LEU A 76 0.95 -0.15 -9.43
CA LEU A 76 -0.28 -0.93 -9.40
C LEU A 76 -0.15 -1.99 -8.30
N SER A 77 -1.18 -2.15 -7.49
CA SER A 77 -1.24 -3.13 -6.42
C SER A 77 -2.58 -3.85 -6.43
N GLY A 78 -2.64 -4.99 -5.76
CA GLY A 78 -3.93 -5.61 -5.49
C GLY A 78 -3.92 -6.69 -4.43
N VAL A 79 -5.11 -6.96 -3.92
CA VAL A 79 -5.38 -7.95 -2.89
C VAL A 79 -6.22 -9.07 -3.49
N LEU A 80 -5.68 -10.29 -3.47
CA LEU A 80 -6.42 -11.49 -3.82
C LEU A 80 -7.11 -12.03 -2.56
N SER A 81 -8.44 -12.13 -2.61
CA SER A 81 -9.25 -12.67 -1.53
C SER A 81 -10.11 -13.86 -1.99
N GLN A 82 -10.40 -14.77 -1.06
CA GLN A 82 -11.39 -15.83 -1.25
C GLN A 82 -12.54 -15.75 -0.25
N HIS A 83 -13.69 -16.21 -0.70
CA HIS A 83 -14.86 -16.32 0.14
C HIS A 83 -14.79 -17.61 0.97
N MET A 84 -14.73 -17.45 2.31
CA MET A 84 -14.74 -18.52 3.31
C MET A 84 -15.63 -18.08 4.47
N ASP A 85 -16.45 -18.99 5.02
CA ASP A 85 -17.30 -18.73 6.19
C ASP A 85 -18.15 -17.45 6.10
N SER A 86 -18.71 -17.19 4.91
CA SER A 86 -19.51 -15.99 4.59
C SER A 86 -18.76 -14.65 4.64
N LYS A 87 -17.42 -14.68 4.60
CA LYS A 87 -16.56 -13.49 4.58
C LYS A 87 -15.48 -13.61 3.50
N TRP A 88 -14.92 -12.47 3.10
CA TRP A 88 -13.77 -12.43 2.20
C TRP A 88 -12.48 -12.39 3.02
N HIS A 89 -11.61 -13.35 2.79
CA HIS A 89 -10.32 -13.49 3.46
C HIS A 89 -9.18 -13.23 2.47
N PRO A 90 -8.20 -12.37 2.81
CA PRO A 90 -7.04 -12.15 1.97
C PRO A 90 -6.15 -13.40 1.93
N ILE A 91 -5.64 -13.72 0.75
CA ILE A 91 -4.74 -14.85 0.49
C ILE A 91 -3.38 -14.37 0.01
N ALA A 92 -3.36 -13.32 -0.81
CA ALA A 92 -2.12 -12.77 -1.33
C ALA A 92 -2.25 -11.27 -1.54
N LEU A 93 -1.12 -10.58 -1.36
CA LEU A 93 -0.91 -9.19 -1.71
C LEU A 93 0.05 -9.17 -2.92
N HIS A 94 -0.35 -8.50 -3.99
CA HIS A 94 0.43 -8.37 -5.21
C HIS A 94 0.81 -6.90 -5.41
N ILE A 95 2.10 -6.66 -5.65
CA ILE A 95 2.61 -5.36 -6.04
C ILE A 95 3.19 -5.55 -7.44
N PHE A 96 2.73 -4.74 -8.37
CA PHE A 96 3.15 -4.77 -9.76
C PHE A 96 4.12 -3.62 -10.00
N GLU A 97 5.34 -3.97 -10.36
CA GLU A 97 6.34 -3.03 -10.83
C GLU A 97 6.20 -2.85 -12.34
N ARG A 98 6.37 -1.63 -12.84
CA ARG A 98 6.47 -1.42 -14.30
C ARG A 98 7.80 -2.00 -14.77
N GLN A 99 7.73 -2.98 -15.66
CA GLN A 99 8.86 -3.45 -16.46
C GLN A 99 9.21 -2.42 -17.54
#